data_AF-A0A7X0MGQ5-F1
#
_entry.id   AF-A0A7X0MGQ5-F1
#
_cell.length_a   1.000
_cell.length_b   1.000
_cell.length_c   1.000
_cell.angle_alpha   90.00
_cell.angle_beta   90.00
_cell.angle_gamma   90.00
#
_symmetry.space_group_name_H-M   'P 1'
#
loop_
_entity.id
_entity.type
_entity.pdbx_description
1 polymer ?
#
loop_
_entity_poly.entity_id
_entity_poly.type
_entity_poly.pdbx_seq_one_letter_code
_entity_poly.pdbx_strand_id
1 'polypeptide(L)'
;MKNIPAIFSLIVLFSTFSIQASAQYFHVKKVEDENELSFLILTGKTPAENLINTYLQGQELNLLPGKQKQSYFENIAPAKGSTTGVTELNYQVLTNSSRVFSVEINREYTSGKLNESSTVYNFDARTGRFIQLSDLLTNEGYKAVRKFVIADRKKRLSNYLKTAKNPADADATKVYTECLNSMTGDDLNEDDLKFGANGLSLTRKSCSGSHYFQALEDEANVYANQLSIKFLLPHLNDYGKCLLKIKSENCLFSPVTALRKGVYKGKINQMYPITLLITYLKDKSCYGTYFYDKYGKPIDFSGTIGKDSDLLLKKTQSDDTKSKPEVFNLKIMADGSLTGNWGDGEYTFPLHLVTF
;
A
#
# COMPACT_ATOMS: atom_id res chain seq x y z
N MET A 1 9.29 64.79 -53.33
CA MET A 1 10.62 64.49 -52.74
C MET A 1 10.57 64.61 -51.23
N LYS A 2 10.50 63.47 -50.51
CA LYS A 2 11.30 63.10 -49.32
C LYS A 2 10.67 61.88 -48.65
N ASN A 3 11.49 60.85 -48.49
CA ASN A 3 11.19 59.52 -47.94
C ASN A 3 11.09 59.53 -46.41
N ILE A 4 10.26 58.64 -45.85
CA ILE A 4 10.49 57.99 -44.55
C ILE A 4 9.96 56.54 -44.64
N PRO A 5 10.75 55.49 -44.35
CA PRO A 5 10.24 54.13 -44.20
C PRO A 5 9.84 53.87 -42.75
N ALA A 6 8.65 53.34 -42.52
CA ALA A 6 8.25 52.82 -41.21
C ALA A 6 8.34 51.29 -41.23
N ILE A 7 9.36 50.79 -40.53
CA ILE A 7 9.60 49.39 -40.21
C ILE A 7 8.49 48.92 -39.26
N PHE A 8 7.68 47.94 -39.68
CA PHE A 8 6.78 47.23 -38.77
C PHE A 8 7.54 46.04 -38.17
N SER A 9 8.02 46.22 -36.93
CA SER A 9 8.60 45.14 -36.12
C SER A 9 7.50 44.18 -35.65
N LEU A 10 7.65 42.91 -36.03
CA LEU A 10 6.87 41.79 -35.52
C LEU A 10 7.34 41.46 -34.09
N ILE A 11 6.58 41.87 -33.08
CA ILE A 11 6.83 41.50 -31.68
C ILE A 11 6.29 40.07 -31.47
N VAL A 12 7.19 39.09 -31.49
CA VAL A 12 6.91 37.72 -31.03
C VAL A 12 6.96 37.74 -29.50
N LEU A 13 5.79 37.77 -28.85
CA LEU A 13 5.69 37.51 -27.41
C LEU A 13 6.06 36.05 -27.14
N PHE A 14 7.30 35.84 -26.70
CA PHE A 14 7.70 34.58 -26.07
C PHE A 14 7.05 34.50 -24.68
N SER A 15 5.88 33.85 -24.62
CA SER A 15 5.27 33.40 -23.37
C SER A 15 6.20 32.36 -22.75
N THR A 16 7.05 32.77 -21.81
CA THR A 16 7.84 31.87 -20.99
C THR A 16 6.90 31.13 -20.05
N PHE A 17 6.40 29.97 -20.49
CA PHE A 17 5.82 29.00 -19.56
C PHE A 17 6.92 28.60 -18.58
N SER A 18 6.91 29.21 -17.41
CA SER A 18 7.70 28.73 -16.28
C SER A 18 7.10 27.39 -15.88
N ILE A 19 7.68 26.31 -16.36
CA ILE A 19 7.43 24.97 -15.82
C ILE A 19 7.95 25.05 -14.38
N GLN A 20 7.07 25.33 -13.42
CA GLN A 20 7.39 25.13 -12.01
C GLN A 20 7.50 23.62 -11.80
N ALA A 21 8.69 23.08 -12.08
CA ALA A 21 9.08 21.78 -11.58
C ALA A 21 9.00 21.87 -10.06
N SER A 22 7.93 21.33 -9.48
CA SER A 22 7.83 21.22 -8.03
C SER A 22 8.99 20.35 -7.57
N ALA A 23 9.85 20.89 -6.70
CA ALA A 23 10.95 20.12 -6.15
C ALA A 23 10.41 18.84 -5.49
N GLN A 24 10.96 17.70 -5.87
CA GLN A 24 10.64 16.42 -5.26
C GLN A 24 11.08 16.45 -3.79
N TYR A 25 10.21 16.02 -2.87
CA TYR A 25 10.53 16.05 -1.44
C TYR A 25 11.61 15.03 -1.07
N PHE A 26 11.45 13.79 -1.51
CA PHE A 26 12.46 12.75 -1.40
C PHE A 26 13.27 12.62 -2.67
N HIS A 27 14.57 12.32 -2.55
CA HIS A 27 15.38 11.89 -3.69
C HIS A 27 15.14 10.41 -3.98
N VAL A 28 14.68 10.11 -5.19
CA VAL A 28 14.36 8.74 -5.60
C VAL A 28 15.51 8.18 -6.45
N LYS A 29 16.15 7.11 -5.96
CA LYS A 29 17.14 6.35 -6.72
C LYS A 29 16.49 5.10 -7.30
N LYS A 30 16.62 4.92 -8.62
CA LYS A 30 16.27 3.66 -9.28
C LYS A 30 17.37 2.61 -9.02
N VAL A 31 16.96 1.40 -8.68
CA VAL A 31 17.78 0.19 -8.77
C VAL A 31 17.13 -0.73 -9.80
N GLU A 32 17.94 -1.38 -10.62
CA GLU A 32 17.47 -2.23 -11.71
C GLU A 32 18.42 -3.40 -11.92
N ASP A 33 17.91 -4.49 -12.51
CA ASP A 33 18.72 -5.58 -13.03
C ASP A 33 18.48 -5.78 -14.54
N GLU A 34 19.05 -6.84 -15.10
CA GLU A 34 18.95 -7.15 -16.53
C GLU A 34 17.58 -7.75 -16.94
N ASN A 35 16.70 -8.11 -16.00
CA ASN A 35 15.47 -8.88 -16.23
C ASN A 35 14.19 -8.04 -16.06
N GLU A 36 14.18 -6.79 -16.55
CA GLU A 36 13.04 -5.88 -16.42
C GLU A 36 12.57 -5.64 -14.96
N LEU A 37 13.43 -5.94 -13.98
CA LEU A 37 13.16 -5.65 -12.57
C LEU A 37 13.74 -4.29 -12.22
N SER A 38 12.87 -3.42 -11.74
CA SER A 38 13.23 -2.08 -11.28
C SER A 38 12.47 -1.71 -10.02
N PHE A 39 13.17 -1.04 -9.11
CA PHE A 39 12.62 -0.63 -7.83
C PHE A 39 13.13 0.74 -7.41
N LEU A 40 12.35 1.42 -6.59
CA LEU A 40 12.75 2.70 -6.01
C LEU A 40 13.44 2.51 -4.66
N ILE A 41 14.44 3.33 -4.41
CA ILE A 41 15.04 3.50 -3.09
C ILE A 41 14.99 4.98 -2.77
N LEU A 42 14.33 5.35 -1.67
CA LEU A 42 14.41 6.71 -1.17
C LEU A 42 15.80 6.95 -0.59
N THR A 43 16.43 8.04 -1.01
CA THR A 43 17.78 8.39 -0.61
C THR A 43 17.77 9.68 0.20
N GLY A 44 18.44 9.60 1.34
CA GLY A 44 18.46 10.61 2.38
C GLY A 44 18.74 9.92 3.71
N LYS A 45 18.74 10.67 4.82
CA LYS A 45 19.02 10.13 6.16
C LYS A 45 17.94 10.51 7.17
N THR A 46 16.71 10.71 6.71
CA THR A 46 15.57 10.97 7.61
C THR A 46 15.00 9.65 8.16
N PRO A 47 14.42 9.65 9.37
CA PRO A 47 13.68 8.50 9.88
C PRO A 47 12.57 8.03 8.94
N ALA A 48 11.87 8.96 8.28
CA ALA A 48 10.78 8.66 7.36
C ALA A 48 11.23 7.82 6.15
N GLU A 49 12.32 8.22 5.48
CA GLU A 49 12.87 7.47 4.34
C GLU A 49 13.25 6.04 4.73
N ASN A 50 13.86 5.88 5.90
CA ASN A 50 14.26 4.58 6.41
C ASN A 50 13.06 3.67 6.66
N LEU A 51 11.94 4.20 7.18
CA LEU A 51 10.72 3.41 7.38
C LEU A 51 10.03 3.07 6.08
N ILE A 52 9.90 4.02 5.16
CA ILE A 52 9.31 3.79 3.85
C ILE A 52 10.11 2.71 3.10
N ASN A 53 11.44 2.83 3.07
CA ASN A 53 12.31 1.81 2.47
C ASN A 53 12.20 0.47 3.20
N THR A 54 12.12 0.46 4.53
CA THR A 54 11.94 -0.79 5.30
C THR A 54 10.64 -1.48 4.93
N TYR A 55 9.54 -0.73 4.84
CA TYR A 55 8.22 -1.27 4.48
C TYR A 55 8.23 -1.80 3.04
N LEU A 56 8.62 -0.96 2.08
CA LEU A 56 8.58 -1.29 0.65
C LEU A 56 9.51 -2.45 0.30
N GLN A 57 10.75 -2.45 0.78
CA GLN A 57 11.68 -3.56 0.50
C GLN A 57 11.26 -4.85 1.22
N GLY A 58 10.76 -4.75 2.45
CA GLY A 58 10.32 -5.93 3.19
C GLY A 58 9.10 -6.58 2.54
N GLN A 59 8.16 -5.78 2.04
CA GLN A 59 6.93 -6.23 1.39
C GLN A 59 7.15 -6.70 -0.06
N GLU A 60 7.90 -5.96 -0.85
CA GLU A 60 8.00 -6.21 -2.31
C GLU A 60 9.24 -7.01 -2.70
N LEU A 61 10.32 -6.93 -1.92
CA LEU A 61 11.59 -7.58 -2.22
C LEU A 61 11.95 -8.68 -1.22
N ASN A 62 11.10 -8.93 -0.21
CA ASN A 62 11.37 -9.89 0.85
C ASN A 62 12.73 -9.64 1.55
N LEU A 63 13.06 -8.36 1.77
CA LEU A 63 14.39 -7.93 2.20
C LEU A 63 14.34 -6.70 3.12
N LEU A 64 15.21 -6.65 4.13
CA LEU A 64 15.46 -5.39 4.86
C LEU A 64 16.54 -4.53 4.17
N PRO A 65 16.46 -3.19 4.29
CA PRO A 65 17.49 -2.30 3.76
C PRO A 65 18.91 -2.69 4.17
N GLY A 66 19.79 -2.88 3.19
CA GLY A 66 21.20 -3.23 3.41
C GLY A 66 21.45 -4.72 3.69
N LYS A 67 20.46 -5.60 3.49
CA LYS A 67 20.59 -7.05 3.68
C LYS A 67 20.74 -7.85 2.38
N GLN A 68 20.71 -7.18 1.23
CA GLN A 68 21.02 -7.81 -0.05
C GLN A 68 22.43 -8.39 -0.02
N LYS A 69 22.63 -9.57 -0.59
CA LYS A 69 23.96 -10.19 -0.74
C LYS A 69 24.56 -9.87 -2.10
N GLN A 70 23.77 -9.98 -3.15
CA GLN A 70 24.19 -9.80 -4.54
C GLN A 70 23.28 -8.81 -5.26
N SER A 71 21.96 -8.91 -5.06
CA SER A 71 20.97 -8.10 -5.77
C SER A 71 19.82 -7.71 -4.84
N TYR A 72 19.17 -6.58 -5.13
CA TYR A 72 17.90 -6.21 -4.47
C TYR A 72 16.78 -7.21 -4.76
N PHE A 73 16.88 -7.95 -5.86
CA PHE A 73 15.83 -8.85 -6.35
C PHE A 73 16.08 -10.33 -6.01
N GLU A 74 17.15 -10.65 -5.27
CA GLU A 74 17.64 -12.02 -5.06
C GLU A 74 16.63 -12.97 -4.38
N ASN A 75 15.64 -12.43 -3.66
CA ASN A 75 14.61 -13.21 -2.96
C ASN A 75 13.28 -13.30 -3.73
N ILE A 76 13.15 -12.61 -4.86
CA ILE A 76 11.90 -12.54 -5.61
C ILE A 76 12.04 -12.96 -7.07
N ALA A 77 13.21 -12.78 -7.68
CA ALA A 77 13.49 -13.20 -9.04
C ALA A 77 13.43 -14.74 -9.16
N PRO A 78 13.12 -15.28 -10.35
CA PRO A 78 13.12 -16.72 -10.56
C PRO A 78 14.53 -17.29 -10.30
N ALA A 79 14.58 -18.38 -9.54
CA ALA A 79 15.83 -19.11 -9.39
C ALA A 79 16.29 -19.65 -10.75
N LYS A 80 17.61 -19.86 -10.91
CA LYS A 80 18.17 -20.39 -12.16
C LYS A 80 17.48 -21.71 -12.55
N GLY A 81 16.90 -21.76 -13.74
CA GLY A 81 16.18 -22.92 -14.26
C GLY A 81 14.72 -23.06 -13.77
N SER A 82 14.22 -22.09 -13.00
CA SER A 82 12.82 -21.99 -12.58
C SER A 82 12.13 -20.87 -13.35
N THR A 83 10.87 -21.07 -13.70
CA THR A 83 9.99 -19.99 -14.18
C THR A 83 9.18 -19.36 -13.05
N THR A 84 9.14 -19.98 -11.87
CA THR A 84 8.45 -19.45 -10.69
C THR A 84 9.24 -18.31 -10.07
N GLY A 85 8.59 -17.16 -9.88
CA GLY A 85 9.19 -15.93 -9.38
C GLY A 85 8.62 -14.68 -10.06
N VAL A 86 9.23 -13.53 -9.79
CA VAL A 86 8.90 -12.23 -10.40
C VAL A 86 9.62 -12.04 -11.71
N THR A 87 8.86 -11.96 -12.80
CA THR A 87 9.41 -11.79 -14.15
C THR A 87 9.47 -10.33 -14.56
N GLU A 88 8.62 -9.48 -14.00
CA GLU A 88 8.66 -8.02 -14.20
C GLU A 88 8.36 -7.31 -12.87
N LEU A 89 9.09 -6.24 -12.59
CA LEU A 89 8.79 -5.33 -11.47
C LEU A 89 9.08 -3.89 -11.90
N ASN A 90 8.09 -3.03 -11.79
CA ASN A 90 8.28 -1.61 -12.07
C ASN A 90 7.49 -0.75 -11.08
N TYR A 91 7.77 0.55 -11.09
CA TYR A 91 7.12 1.48 -10.18
C TYR A 91 6.81 2.81 -10.84
N GLN A 92 5.78 3.48 -10.32
CA GLN A 92 5.45 4.86 -10.64
C GLN A 92 5.29 5.67 -9.36
N VAL A 93 6.11 6.71 -9.21
CA VAL A 93 5.92 7.69 -8.13
C VAL A 93 4.72 8.57 -8.48
N LEU A 94 3.62 8.41 -7.75
CA LEU A 94 2.37 9.14 -7.95
C LEU A 94 2.39 10.51 -7.27
N THR A 95 3.02 10.62 -6.10
CA THR A 95 3.16 11.87 -5.36
C THR A 95 4.46 11.87 -4.58
N ASN A 96 5.21 12.97 -4.64
CA ASN A 96 6.44 13.16 -3.86
C ASN A 96 6.48 14.58 -3.29
N SER A 97 5.71 14.80 -2.22
CA SER A 97 5.53 16.09 -1.58
C SER A 97 5.93 16.04 -0.10
N SER A 98 6.05 17.19 0.55
CA SER A 98 6.33 17.27 2.00
C SER A 98 5.23 16.71 2.90
N ARG A 99 4.06 16.34 2.35
CA ARG A 99 2.93 15.77 3.09
C ARG A 99 2.76 14.28 2.83
N VAL A 100 2.76 13.89 1.55
CA VAL A 100 2.51 12.52 1.11
C VAL A 100 3.59 12.09 0.14
N PHE A 101 4.08 10.88 0.35
CA PHE A 101 4.78 10.09 -0.66
C PHE A 101 3.87 8.92 -1.07
N SER A 102 3.61 8.80 -2.37
CA SER A 102 2.73 7.78 -2.93
C SER A 102 3.42 7.12 -4.11
N VAL A 103 3.37 5.80 -4.16
CA VAL A 103 4.00 5.00 -5.20
C VAL A 103 3.11 3.81 -5.56
N GLU A 104 2.99 3.56 -6.84
CA GLU A 104 2.38 2.36 -7.40
C GLU A 104 3.48 1.39 -7.80
N ILE A 105 3.33 0.12 -7.44
CA ILE A 105 4.27 -0.94 -7.76
C ILE A 105 3.51 -1.99 -8.57
N ASN A 106 4.00 -2.24 -9.78
CA ASN A 106 3.45 -3.22 -10.70
C ASN A 106 4.40 -4.42 -10.76
N ARG A 107 3.82 -5.62 -10.76
CA ARG A 107 4.55 -6.87 -10.69
C ARG A 107 3.91 -7.88 -11.62
N GLU A 108 4.72 -8.54 -12.42
CA GLU A 108 4.36 -9.78 -13.11
C GLU A 108 5.08 -10.95 -12.42
N TYR A 109 4.36 -12.03 -12.15
CA TYR A 109 4.94 -13.20 -11.49
C TYR A 109 4.26 -14.51 -11.88
N THR A 110 5.05 -15.57 -11.86
CA THR A 110 4.59 -16.93 -12.17
C THR A 110 4.56 -17.80 -10.92
N SER A 111 3.43 -18.47 -10.69
CA SER A 111 3.23 -19.46 -9.62
C SER A 111 2.38 -20.66 -10.11
N GLY A 112 2.60 -21.06 -11.36
CA GLY A 112 1.81 -22.08 -12.09
C GLY A 112 1.08 -21.51 -13.32
N LYS A 113 0.71 -20.23 -13.27
CA LYS A 113 0.28 -19.39 -14.40
C LYS A 113 0.92 -18.00 -14.25
N LEU A 114 0.89 -17.21 -15.33
CA LEU A 114 1.27 -15.81 -15.28
C LEU A 114 0.21 -15.01 -14.53
N ASN A 115 0.64 -14.13 -13.63
CA ASN A 115 -0.22 -13.23 -12.88
C ASN A 115 0.40 -11.84 -12.90
N GLU A 116 -0.43 -10.82 -12.88
CA GLU A 116 0.02 -9.44 -12.66
C GLU A 116 -0.71 -8.86 -11.46
N SER A 117 -0.06 -7.91 -10.80
CA SER A 117 -0.65 -7.13 -9.72
C SER A 117 -0.10 -5.72 -9.72
N SER A 118 -0.97 -4.75 -9.50
CA SER A 118 -0.61 -3.40 -9.08
C SER A 118 -1.02 -3.20 -7.62
N THR A 119 -0.21 -2.46 -6.85
CA THR A 119 -0.56 -2.02 -5.49
C THR A 119 -0.08 -0.59 -5.26
N VAL A 120 -0.95 0.23 -4.68
CA VAL A 120 -0.63 1.62 -4.30
C VAL A 120 -0.28 1.71 -2.83
N TYR A 121 0.91 2.25 -2.56
CA TYR A 121 1.38 2.54 -1.22
C TYR A 121 1.37 4.05 -0.97
N ASN A 122 0.83 4.47 0.18
CA ASN A 122 0.82 5.85 0.61
C ASN A 122 1.50 5.99 1.96
N PHE A 123 2.37 6.99 2.09
CA PHE A 123 3.10 7.26 3.30
C PHE A 123 3.01 8.75 3.65
N ASP A 124 2.93 9.02 4.94
CA ASP A 124 3.17 10.35 5.49
C ASP A 124 4.65 10.68 5.26
N ALA A 125 4.94 11.70 4.46
CA ALA A 125 6.31 12.01 4.06
C ALA A 125 7.18 12.52 5.23
N ARG A 126 6.58 12.93 6.35
CA ARG A 126 7.31 13.44 7.51
C ARG A 126 7.68 12.33 8.48
N THR A 127 6.78 11.36 8.65
CA THR A 127 6.94 10.28 9.63
C THR A 127 7.34 8.96 8.99
N GLY A 128 7.01 8.73 7.72
CA GLY A 128 7.17 7.43 7.06
C GLY A 128 6.04 6.45 7.36
N ARG A 129 5.00 6.88 8.09
CA ARG A 129 3.86 6.03 8.45
C ARG A 129 3.01 5.71 7.22
N PHE A 130 2.59 4.45 7.10
CA PHE A 130 1.61 4.01 6.11
C PHE A 130 0.25 4.71 6.31
N ILE A 131 -0.35 5.17 5.22
CA ILE A 131 -1.64 5.88 5.17
C ILE A 131 -2.69 4.97 4.54
N GLN A 132 -3.80 4.76 5.28
CA GLN A 132 -5.01 4.10 4.83
C GLN A 132 -6.17 5.08 4.75
N LEU A 133 -7.26 4.71 4.06
CA LEU A 133 -8.46 5.55 3.96
C LEU A 133 -9.04 5.92 5.33
N SER A 134 -9.05 4.96 6.26
CA SER A 134 -9.55 5.15 7.63
C SER A 134 -8.79 6.22 8.41
N ASP A 135 -7.56 6.53 8.03
CA ASP A 135 -6.76 7.57 8.68
C ASP A 135 -7.20 8.98 8.32
N LEU A 136 -7.85 9.14 7.17
CA LEU A 136 -8.23 10.44 6.63
C LEU A 136 -9.59 10.89 7.15
N LEU A 137 -10.40 9.96 7.63
CA LEU A 137 -11.81 10.15 7.94
C LEU A 137 -12.05 10.13 9.45
N THR A 138 -13.12 10.79 9.87
CA THR A 138 -13.71 10.53 11.20
C THR A 138 -14.37 9.14 11.19
N ASN A 139 -14.65 8.55 12.36
CA ASN A 139 -15.36 7.25 12.41
C ASN A 139 -16.71 7.29 11.67
N GLU A 140 -17.49 8.35 11.85
CA GLU A 140 -18.76 8.54 11.13
C GLU A 140 -18.54 8.85 9.64
N GLY A 141 -17.50 9.63 9.33
CA GLY A 141 -17.07 9.87 7.95
C GLY A 141 -16.71 8.58 7.21
N TYR A 142 -16.00 7.67 7.85
CA TYR A 142 -15.65 6.37 7.29
C TYR A 142 -16.88 5.54 6.97
N LYS A 143 -17.82 5.44 7.91
CA LYS A 143 -19.09 4.72 7.69
C LYS A 143 -19.88 5.32 6.51
N ALA A 144 -19.94 6.65 6.43
CA ALA A 144 -20.64 7.35 5.35
C ALA A 144 -19.99 7.12 3.98
N VAL A 145 -18.67 7.31 3.88
CA VAL A 145 -17.90 7.08 2.65
C VAL A 145 -17.99 5.61 2.22
N ARG A 146 -17.83 4.68 3.16
CA ARG A 146 -17.98 3.24 2.90
C ARG A 146 -19.35 2.90 2.33
N LYS A 147 -20.42 3.40 2.96
CA LYS A 147 -21.80 3.19 2.48
C LYS A 147 -21.99 3.74 1.06
N PHE A 148 -21.47 4.93 0.78
CA PHE A 148 -21.52 5.55 -0.55
C PHE A 148 -20.80 4.70 -1.60
N VAL A 149 -19.51 4.37 -1.36
CA VAL A 149 -18.67 3.61 -2.29
C VAL A 149 -19.27 2.25 -2.60
N ILE A 150 -19.69 1.50 -1.58
CA ILE A 150 -20.29 0.18 -1.77
C ILE A 150 -21.60 0.27 -2.56
N ALA A 151 -22.48 1.21 -2.22
CA ALA A 151 -23.76 1.37 -2.93
C ALA A 151 -23.54 1.69 -4.42
N ASP A 152 -22.58 2.56 -4.71
CA ASP A 152 -22.24 2.99 -6.06
C ASP A 152 -21.62 1.85 -6.89
N ARG A 153 -20.64 1.11 -6.32
CA ARG A 153 -20.06 -0.09 -6.94
C ARG A 153 -21.10 -1.16 -7.23
N LYS A 154 -21.96 -1.48 -6.24
CA LYS A 154 -23.04 -2.45 -6.40
C LYS A 154 -23.99 -2.05 -7.51
N LYS A 155 -24.33 -0.75 -7.61
CA LYS A 155 -25.17 -0.23 -8.70
C LYS A 155 -24.51 -0.44 -10.07
N ARG A 156 -23.23 -0.09 -10.22
CA ARG A 156 -22.49 -0.29 -11.48
C ARG A 156 -22.36 -1.76 -11.86
N LEU A 157 -21.96 -2.63 -10.93
CA LEU A 157 -21.86 -4.07 -11.18
C LEU A 157 -23.22 -4.69 -11.53
N SER A 158 -24.29 -4.28 -10.83
CA SER A 158 -25.65 -4.74 -11.15
C SER A 158 -26.11 -4.28 -12.53
N ASN A 159 -25.73 -3.08 -12.96
CA ASN A 159 -26.03 -2.58 -14.30
C ASN A 159 -25.23 -3.35 -15.37
N TYR A 160 -23.93 -3.55 -15.13
CA TYR A 160 -23.07 -4.36 -15.99
C TYR A 160 -23.65 -5.77 -16.21
N LEU A 161 -24.11 -6.43 -15.13
CA LEU A 161 -24.74 -7.75 -15.20
C LEU A 161 -26.04 -7.78 -16.01
N LYS A 162 -26.80 -6.66 -16.07
CA LYS A 162 -28.00 -6.56 -16.90
C LYS A 162 -27.69 -6.38 -18.38
N THR A 163 -26.55 -5.77 -18.70
CA THR A 163 -26.15 -5.43 -20.07
C THR A 163 -25.23 -6.47 -20.71
N ALA A 164 -24.69 -7.40 -19.93
CA ALA A 164 -23.89 -8.51 -20.42
C ALA A 164 -24.76 -9.42 -21.32
N LYS A 165 -24.68 -9.21 -22.64
CA LYS A 165 -25.55 -9.84 -23.65
C LYS A 165 -25.24 -11.31 -23.97
N ASN A 166 -24.28 -11.95 -23.31
CA ASN A 166 -23.79 -13.26 -23.75
C ASN A 166 -24.04 -14.38 -22.69
N PRO A 167 -24.93 -15.35 -22.98
CA PRO A 167 -25.17 -16.51 -22.11
C PRO A 167 -24.05 -17.57 -22.13
N ALA A 168 -22.95 -17.34 -22.87
CA ALA A 168 -21.81 -18.26 -22.94
C ALA A 168 -20.89 -18.24 -21.71
N ASP A 169 -21.17 -17.41 -20.71
CA ASP A 169 -20.30 -17.19 -19.55
C ASP A 169 -21.07 -17.28 -18.22
N ALA A 170 -21.83 -18.37 -18.05
CA ALA A 170 -22.55 -18.67 -16.81
C ALA A 170 -21.63 -18.62 -15.57
N ASP A 171 -20.36 -19.00 -15.75
CA ASP A 171 -19.33 -18.95 -14.71
C ASP A 171 -18.94 -17.49 -14.38
N ALA A 172 -18.76 -16.61 -15.37
CA ALA A 172 -18.51 -15.19 -15.10
C ALA A 172 -19.70 -14.53 -14.40
N THR A 173 -20.93 -14.86 -14.80
CA THR A 173 -22.15 -14.35 -14.14
C THR A 173 -22.23 -14.78 -12.67
N LYS A 174 -21.87 -16.03 -12.37
CA LYS A 174 -21.79 -16.54 -11.00
C LYS A 174 -20.75 -15.79 -10.19
N VAL A 175 -19.52 -15.63 -10.70
CA VAL A 175 -18.43 -14.90 -10.05
C VAL A 175 -18.84 -13.46 -9.71
N TYR A 176 -19.46 -12.75 -10.64
CA TYR A 176 -19.93 -11.38 -10.40
C TYR A 176 -21.08 -11.31 -9.40
N THR A 177 -21.99 -12.29 -9.42
CA THR A 177 -23.09 -12.37 -8.45
C THR A 177 -22.57 -12.61 -7.03
N GLU A 178 -21.62 -13.53 -6.87
CA GLU A 178 -20.94 -13.78 -5.59
C GLU A 178 -20.18 -12.53 -5.12
N CYS A 179 -19.48 -11.87 -6.04
CA CYS A 179 -18.81 -10.62 -5.74
C CYS A 179 -19.79 -9.54 -5.26
N LEU A 180 -20.90 -9.32 -5.98
CA LEU A 180 -21.95 -8.36 -5.62
C LEU A 180 -22.50 -8.60 -4.21
N ASN A 181 -22.68 -9.88 -3.85
CA ASN A 181 -23.15 -10.29 -2.52
C ASN A 181 -22.11 -9.97 -1.44
N SER A 182 -20.84 -10.28 -1.70
CA SER A 182 -19.73 -10.03 -0.76
C SER A 182 -19.40 -8.55 -0.55
N MET A 183 -19.70 -7.65 -1.52
CA MET A 183 -19.41 -6.21 -1.41
C MET A 183 -20.04 -5.55 -0.17
N THR A 184 -21.13 -6.10 0.36
CA THR A 184 -21.79 -5.54 1.55
C THR A 184 -20.88 -5.58 2.79
N GLY A 185 -20.00 -6.58 2.87
CA GLY A 185 -19.02 -6.75 3.95
C GLY A 185 -17.68 -6.06 3.70
N ASP A 186 -17.46 -5.48 2.53
CA ASP A 186 -16.18 -4.87 2.15
C ASP A 186 -15.84 -3.69 3.07
N ASP A 187 -14.71 -3.72 3.76
CA ASP A 187 -14.30 -2.65 4.66
C ASP A 187 -13.50 -1.56 3.95
N LEU A 188 -13.20 -1.69 2.65
CA LEU A 188 -12.35 -0.81 1.83
C LEU A 188 -10.86 -0.81 2.21
N ASN A 189 -10.39 -1.68 3.12
CA ASN A 189 -8.97 -1.70 3.54
C ASN A 189 -8.03 -2.33 2.50
N GLU A 190 -8.61 -3.02 1.52
CA GLU A 190 -7.91 -3.64 0.39
C GLU A 190 -7.96 -2.78 -0.89
N ASP A 191 -8.66 -1.63 -0.86
CA ASP A 191 -8.70 -0.71 -1.99
C ASP A 191 -7.38 0.04 -2.15
N ASP A 192 -6.97 0.22 -3.41
CA ASP A 192 -5.92 1.17 -3.76
C ASP A 192 -6.42 2.59 -3.57
N LEU A 193 -5.74 3.34 -2.71
CA LEU A 193 -6.01 4.74 -2.43
C LEU A 193 -5.04 5.62 -3.22
N LYS A 194 -5.53 6.41 -4.18
CA LYS A 194 -4.71 7.39 -4.90
C LYS A 194 -5.08 8.82 -4.49
N PHE A 195 -4.08 9.62 -4.14
CA PHE A 195 -4.25 11.07 -3.93
C PHE A 195 -4.25 11.80 -5.28
N GLY A 196 -5.20 12.69 -5.49
CA GLY A 196 -5.28 13.52 -6.69
C GLY A 196 -5.56 14.99 -6.36
N ALA A 197 -5.35 15.87 -7.34
CA ALA A 197 -5.58 17.31 -7.15
C ALA A 197 -7.03 17.66 -6.77
N ASN A 198 -8.00 16.83 -7.20
CA ASN A 198 -9.43 17.05 -7.00
C ASN A 198 -10.05 16.17 -5.89
N GLY A 199 -9.25 15.41 -5.15
CA GLY A 199 -9.71 14.54 -4.07
C GLY A 199 -8.98 13.19 -4.04
N LEU A 200 -9.72 12.12 -3.74
CA LEU A 200 -9.18 10.76 -3.62
C LEU A 200 -9.80 9.86 -4.68
N SER A 201 -9.04 8.90 -5.19
CA SER A 201 -9.58 7.76 -5.93
C SER A 201 -9.43 6.49 -5.11
N LEU A 202 -10.47 5.66 -5.11
CA LEU A 202 -10.48 4.33 -4.51
C LEU A 202 -10.74 3.30 -5.59
N THR A 203 -9.81 2.37 -5.78
CA THR A 203 -9.96 1.28 -6.75
C THR A 203 -9.93 -0.05 -6.04
N ARG A 204 -11.00 -0.84 -6.19
CA ARG A 204 -11.04 -2.22 -5.73
C ARG A 204 -10.41 -3.13 -6.78
N LYS A 205 -9.80 -4.24 -6.35
CA LYS A 205 -9.42 -5.33 -7.26
C LYS A 205 -10.65 -5.95 -7.95
N SER A 206 -10.44 -6.45 -9.17
CA SER A 206 -11.48 -7.13 -9.97
C SER A 206 -12.10 -8.30 -9.21
N CYS A 207 -13.40 -8.52 -9.43
CA CYS A 207 -14.12 -9.67 -8.90
C CYS A 207 -13.67 -10.99 -9.54
N SER A 208 -13.20 -10.97 -10.79
CA SER A 208 -12.87 -12.18 -11.56
C SER A 208 -11.47 -12.72 -11.25
N GLY A 209 -10.55 -11.86 -10.84
CA GLY A 209 -9.14 -12.20 -10.70
C GLY A 209 -8.48 -12.67 -12.00
N SER A 210 -9.09 -12.38 -13.16
CA SER A 210 -8.64 -12.79 -14.49
C SER A 210 -8.46 -11.57 -15.39
N HIS A 211 -7.28 -11.48 -16.03
CA HIS A 211 -6.91 -10.40 -16.94
C HIS A 211 -7.90 -10.16 -18.08
N TYR A 212 -8.46 -11.25 -18.63
CA TYR A 212 -9.42 -11.16 -19.74
C TYR A 212 -10.71 -10.43 -19.33
N PHE A 213 -11.19 -10.67 -18.12
CA PHE A 213 -12.42 -10.08 -17.63
C PHE A 213 -12.20 -8.66 -17.10
N GLN A 214 -10.99 -8.35 -16.62
CA GLN A 214 -10.63 -7.03 -16.12
C GLN A 214 -10.77 -5.93 -17.18
N ALA A 215 -10.34 -6.18 -18.43
CA ALA A 215 -10.49 -5.20 -19.51
C ALA A 215 -11.95 -4.81 -19.79
N LEU A 216 -12.88 -5.77 -19.74
CA LEU A 216 -14.32 -5.53 -19.92
C LEU A 216 -14.95 -4.80 -18.73
N GLU A 217 -14.45 -5.07 -17.52
CA GLU A 217 -14.90 -4.42 -16.29
C GLU A 217 -14.38 -2.98 -16.15
N ASP A 218 -13.17 -2.72 -16.66
CA ASP A 218 -12.54 -1.40 -16.66
C ASP A 218 -13.29 -0.45 -17.59
N GLU A 219 -13.76 -0.91 -18.75
CA GLU A 219 -14.68 -0.15 -19.61
C GLU A 219 -15.98 0.22 -18.89
N ALA A 220 -16.50 -0.70 -18.06
CA ALA A 220 -17.69 -0.47 -17.24
C ALA A 220 -17.41 0.35 -15.96
N ASN A 221 -16.14 0.69 -15.70
CA ASN A 221 -15.66 1.45 -14.55
C ASN A 221 -16.27 0.96 -13.22
N VAL A 222 -16.38 -0.36 -13.05
CA VAL A 222 -17.12 -0.93 -11.92
C VAL A 222 -16.44 -0.60 -10.59
N TYR A 223 -15.11 -0.65 -10.56
CA TYR A 223 -14.36 -0.74 -9.31
C TYR A 223 -13.72 0.56 -8.82
N ALA A 224 -13.63 1.59 -9.66
CA ALA A 224 -13.07 2.88 -9.26
C ALA A 224 -14.16 3.84 -8.74
N ASN A 225 -13.84 4.58 -7.69
CA ASN A 225 -14.68 5.65 -7.15
C ASN A 225 -13.83 6.91 -6.99
N GLN A 226 -14.19 7.96 -7.72
CA GLN A 226 -13.60 9.28 -7.54
C GLN A 226 -14.36 10.04 -6.45
N LEU A 227 -13.70 10.33 -5.33
CA LEU A 227 -14.24 11.08 -4.21
C LEU A 227 -13.73 12.52 -4.28
N SER A 228 -14.62 13.44 -4.67
CA SER A 228 -14.27 14.86 -4.75
C SER A 228 -13.95 15.47 -3.38
N ILE A 229 -13.13 16.53 -3.35
CA ILE A 229 -12.89 17.32 -2.12
C ILE A 229 -14.21 17.78 -1.50
N LYS A 230 -15.17 18.26 -2.30
CA LYS A 230 -16.47 18.73 -1.82
C LYS A 230 -17.24 17.63 -1.08
N PHE A 231 -17.22 16.41 -1.61
CA PHE A 231 -17.85 15.25 -0.98
C PHE A 231 -17.12 14.83 0.30
N LEU A 232 -15.78 14.82 0.28
CA LEU A 232 -14.96 14.37 1.42
C LEU A 232 -14.96 15.34 2.60
N LEU A 233 -15.05 16.64 2.34
CA LEU A 233 -14.89 17.70 3.35
C LEU A 233 -15.65 17.49 4.68
N PRO A 234 -16.95 17.14 4.69
CA PRO A 234 -17.68 16.88 5.94
C PRO A 234 -17.27 15.58 6.65
N HIS A 235 -16.57 14.68 5.98
CA HIS A 235 -16.20 13.36 6.48
C HIS A 235 -14.75 13.28 6.99
N LEU A 236 -13.89 14.18 6.51
CA LEU A 236 -12.47 14.21 6.87
C LEU A 236 -12.24 14.63 8.33
N ASN A 237 -11.29 13.96 8.98
CA ASN A 237 -10.68 14.46 10.20
C ASN A 237 -9.64 15.56 9.86
N ASP A 238 -8.99 16.17 10.87
CA ASP A 238 -8.03 17.25 10.60
C ASP A 238 -6.76 16.77 9.89
N TYR A 239 -6.32 15.53 10.13
CA TYR A 239 -5.21 14.92 9.42
C TYR A 239 -5.51 14.77 7.92
N GLY A 240 -6.68 14.22 7.56
CA GLY A 240 -7.12 14.11 6.17
C GLY A 240 -7.29 15.47 5.48
N LYS A 241 -7.81 16.48 6.18
CA LYS A 241 -7.87 17.86 5.66
C LYS A 241 -6.49 18.44 5.39
N CYS A 242 -5.51 18.14 6.24
CA CYS A 242 -4.13 18.59 6.03
C CYS A 242 -3.48 17.94 4.82
N LEU A 243 -3.57 16.61 4.69
CA LEU A 243 -2.96 15.88 3.58
C LEU A 243 -3.55 16.28 2.22
N LEU A 244 -4.86 16.56 2.18
CA LEU A 244 -5.55 17.08 0.99
C LEU A 244 -5.34 18.59 0.75
N LYS A 245 -4.43 19.24 1.48
CA LYS A 245 -4.10 20.68 1.36
C LYS A 245 -5.30 21.61 1.55
N ILE A 246 -6.29 21.18 2.36
CA ILE A 246 -7.49 21.97 2.69
C ILE A 246 -7.23 22.88 3.90
N LYS A 247 -6.37 22.44 4.84
CA LYS A 247 -5.97 23.18 6.05
C LYS A 247 -4.44 23.22 6.21
N SER A 248 -3.99 23.90 7.26
CA SER A 248 -2.59 24.11 7.74
C SER A 248 -1.58 23.02 7.38
N GLU A 249 -0.30 23.39 7.26
CA GLU A 249 0.82 22.53 6.85
C GLU A 249 1.24 21.48 7.90
N ASN A 250 0.83 21.63 9.16
CA ASN A 250 1.14 20.68 10.21
C ASN A 250 0.11 19.55 10.29
N CYS A 251 0.37 18.49 9.53
CA CYS A 251 -0.46 17.28 9.52
C CYS A 251 -0.24 16.48 10.80
N LEU A 252 -0.94 16.85 11.87
CA LEU A 252 -0.93 16.11 13.13
C LEU A 252 -1.85 14.90 13.01
N PHE A 253 -1.27 13.73 13.17
CA PHE A 253 -2.01 12.50 13.29
C PHE A 253 -2.29 12.21 14.76
N SER A 254 -3.53 11.82 15.08
CA SER A 254 -3.87 11.38 16.43
C SER A 254 -3.56 9.88 16.57
N PRO A 255 -2.81 9.45 17.61
CA PRO A 255 -2.56 8.04 17.84
C PRO A 255 -3.86 7.23 17.85
N VAL A 256 -3.85 6.09 17.17
CA VAL A 256 -4.99 5.18 17.12
C VAL A 256 -4.68 4.01 18.03
N THR A 257 -5.61 3.68 18.92
CA THR A 257 -5.50 2.56 19.86
C THR A 257 -5.83 1.22 19.18
N ALA A 258 -5.28 0.97 17.99
CA ALA A 258 -5.54 -0.22 17.19
C ALA A 258 -4.29 -0.64 16.40
N LEU A 259 -4.22 -1.92 16.04
CA LEU A 259 -3.17 -2.43 15.17
C LEU A 259 -3.29 -1.80 13.78
N ARG A 260 -2.14 -1.49 13.17
CA ARG A 260 -2.05 -0.82 11.86
C ARG A 260 -1.08 -1.51 10.94
N LYS A 261 -1.31 -1.38 9.63
CA LYS A 261 -0.29 -1.70 8.63
C LYS A 261 0.93 -0.80 8.85
N GLY A 262 2.12 -1.34 8.70
CA GLY A 262 3.35 -0.60 8.90
C GLY A 262 4.50 -1.44 9.46
N VAL A 263 5.57 -0.74 9.82
CA VAL A 263 6.80 -1.31 10.37
C VAL A 263 6.82 -1.10 11.88
N TYR A 264 7.09 -2.18 12.61
CA TYR A 264 7.30 -2.17 14.05
C TYR A 264 8.71 -2.70 14.31
N LYS A 265 9.53 -1.96 15.05
CA LYS A 265 10.88 -2.43 15.40
C LYS A 265 11.04 -2.53 16.91
N GLY A 266 11.88 -3.45 17.34
CA GLY A 266 12.18 -3.64 18.74
C GLY A 266 13.18 -4.76 18.96
N LYS A 267 13.16 -5.36 20.15
CA LYS A 267 14.13 -6.40 20.51
C LYS A 267 13.49 -7.52 21.31
N ILE A 268 13.84 -8.76 20.99
CA ILE A 268 13.58 -9.92 21.84
C ILE A 268 14.62 -9.93 22.96
N ASN A 269 14.15 -10.03 24.21
CA ASN A 269 14.96 -10.04 25.42
C ASN A 269 15.95 -8.85 25.52
N GLN A 270 15.59 -7.68 24.96
CA GLN A 270 16.46 -6.49 24.85
C GLN A 270 17.77 -6.69 24.05
N MET A 271 18.04 -7.90 23.54
CA MET A 271 19.31 -8.27 22.92
C MET A 271 19.20 -8.40 21.41
N TYR A 272 18.15 -9.05 20.91
CA TYR A 272 18.06 -9.43 19.49
C TYR A 272 17.11 -8.49 18.75
N PRO A 273 17.61 -7.56 17.91
CA PRO A 273 16.74 -6.66 17.17
C PRO A 273 15.92 -7.42 16.13
N ILE A 274 14.64 -7.06 16.08
CA ILE A 274 13.70 -7.60 15.12
C ILE A 274 12.89 -6.47 14.48
N THR A 275 12.47 -6.74 13.25
CA THR A 275 11.56 -5.89 12.48
C THR A 275 10.33 -6.71 12.13
N LEU A 276 9.15 -6.21 12.46
CA LEU A 276 7.85 -6.80 12.16
C LEU A 276 7.11 -5.90 11.16
N LEU A 277 6.67 -6.46 10.04
CA LEU A 277 5.86 -5.79 9.03
C LEU A 277 4.45 -6.33 9.09
N ILE A 278 3.47 -5.46 9.35
CA ILE A 278 2.04 -5.76 9.22
C ILE A 278 1.60 -5.25 7.86
N THR A 279 1.21 -6.16 6.97
CA THR A 279 0.98 -5.84 5.55
C THR A 279 -0.47 -6.08 5.16
N TYR A 280 -1.17 -6.94 5.91
CA TYR A 280 -2.59 -7.20 5.76
C TYR A 280 -3.32 -7.09 7.10
N LEU A 281 -4.49 -6.45 7.06
CA LEU A 281 -5.43 -6.34 8.17
C LEU A 281 -6.85 -6.47 7.63
N LYS A 282 -7.63 -7.38 8.20
CA LYS A 282 -9.05 -7.54 7.92
C LYS A 282 -9.77 -8.12 9.12
N ASP A 283 -10.83 -7.46 9.55
CA ASP A 283 -11.60 -7.83 10.74
C ASP A 283 -10.70 -8.06 11.97
N LYS A 284 -10.55 -9.32 12.38
CA LYS A 284 -9.74 -9.77 13.53
C LYS A 284 -8.52 -10.56 13.11
N SER A 285 -8.15 -10.50 11.83
CA SER A 285 -7.02 -11.24 11.26
C SER A 285 -5.98 -10.27 10.73
N CYS A 286 -4.72 -10.63 10.91
CA CYS A 286 -3.58 -9.91 10.36
C CYS A 286 -2.59 -10.90 9.75
N TYR A 287 -1.87 -10.44 8.73
CA TYR A 287 -0.74 -11.17 8.16
C TYR A 287 0.42 -10.22 7.92
N GLY A 288 1.60 -10.81 7.84
CA GLY A 288 2.80 -10.10 7.46
C GLY A 288 4.03 -10.95 7.67
N THR A 289 5.16 -10.28 7.79
CA THR A 289 6.48 -10.90 7.85
C THR A 289 7.28 -10.27 8.96
N TYR A 290 8.05 -11.06 9.69
CA TYR A 290 9.07 -10.55 10.61
C TYR A 290 10.46 -10.99 10.18
N PHE A 291 11.44 -10.25 10.68
CA PHE A 291 12.84 -10.42 10.35
C PHE A 291 13.63 -10.37 11.65
N TYR A 292 14.54 -11.32 11.82
CA TYR A 292 15.68 -11.11 12.70
C TYR A 292 16.64 -10.16 11.99
N ASP A 293 16.82 -8.94 12.51
CA ASP A 293 17.56 -7.88 11.81
C ASP A 293 18.99 -8.28 11.47
N LYS A 294 19.60 -9.16 12.29
CA LYS A 294 20.93 -9.72 12.02
C LYS A 294 20.97 -10.42 10.66
N TYR A 295 19.98 -11.26 10.38
CA TYR A 295 19.95 -12.15 9.22
C TYR A 295 19.19 -11.57 8.03
N GLY A 296 18.16 -10.75 8.27
CA GLY A 296 17.35 -10.14 7.22
C GLY A 296 16.52 -11.12 6.38
N LYS A 297 16.36 -12.37 6.84
CA LYS A 297 15.53 -13.38 6.18
C LYS A 297 14.05 -13.19 6.58
N PRO A 298 13.12 -13.13 5.62
CA PRO A 298 11.69 -13.02 5.91
C PRO A 298 11.17 -14.29 6.60
N ILE A 299 10.30 -14.11 7.58
CA ILE A 299 9.54 -15.19 8.20
C ILE A 299 8.08 -14.75 8.30
N ASP A 300 7.21 -15.43 7.57
CA ASP A 300 5.80 -15.07 7.51
C ASP A 300 5.06 -15.49 8.77
N PHE A 301 4.07 -14.69 9.14
CA PHE A 301 3.15 -15.00 10.21
C PHE A 301 1.71 -14.74 9.81
N SER A 302 0.82 -15.45 10.47
CA SER A 302 -0.60 -15.14 10.58
C SER A 302 -0.90 -14.72 12.00
N GLY A 303 -1.91 -13.88 12.20
CA GLY A 303 -2.28 -13.45 13.53
C GLY A 303 -3.74 -13.11 13.71
N THR A 304 -4.15 -13.06 14.97
CA THR A 304 -5.51 -12.77 15.40
C THR A 304 -5.55 -11.66 16.44
N ILE A 305 -6.56 -10.79 16.33
CA ILE A 305 -6.79 -9.64 17.20
C ILE A 305 -7.99 -9.95 18.12
N GLY A 306 -7.75 -9.97 19.43
CA GLY A 306 -8.72 -10.22 20.49
C GLY A 306 -9.57 -9.00 20.84
N LYS A 307 -10.50 -9.18 21.79
CA LYS A 307 -11.43 -8.11 22.24
C LYS A 307 -10.74 -7.06 23.13
N ASP A 308 -9.68 -7.44 23.83
CA ASP A 308 -8.97 -6.61 24.82
C ASP A 308 -7.60 -6.13 24.31
N SER A 309 -7.52 -5.84 23.01
CA SER A 309 -6.28 -5.47 22.31
C SER A 309 -5.18 -6.54 22.37
N ASP A 310 -5.55 -7.78 22.69
CA ASP A 310 -4.64 -8.92 22.62
C ASP A 310 -4.33 -9.25 21.15
N LEU A 311 -3.07 -9.54 20.87
CA LEU A 311 -2.57 -9.87 19.55
C LEU A 311 -1.74 -11.15 19.63
N LEU A 312 -2.22 -12.18 18.93
CA LEU A 312 -1.51 -13.45 18.80
C LEU A 312 -0.96 -13.56 17.39
N LEU A 313 0.36 -13.63 17.23
CA LEU A 313 1.00 -13.92 15.94
C LEU A 313 1.65 -15.29 15.99
N LYS A 314 1.52 -16.06 14.90
CA LYS A 314 2.11 -17.38 14.75
C LYS A 314 2.83 -17.43 13.42
N LYS A 315 4.08 -17.88 13.46
CA LYS A 315 4.82 -18.23 12.25
C LYS A 315 4.00 -19.19 11.39
N THR A 316 3.86 -18.86 10.12
CA THR A 316 3.23 -19.75 9.14
C THR A 316 4.18 -20.92 8.89
N GLN A 317 3.70 -22.15 9.08
CA GLN A 317 4.51 -23.33 8.85
C GLN A 317 4.83 -23.46 7.35
N SER A 318 6.10 -23.62 7.01
CA SER A 318 6.48 -24.24 5.73
C SER A 318 6.22 -25.75 5.81
N ASP A 319 6.08 -26.44 4.67
CA ASP A 319 5.92 -27.91 4.58
C ASP A 319 7.02 -28.72 5.31
N ASP A 320 8.08 -28.06 5.78
CA ASP A 320 9.07 -28.63 6.69
C ASP A 320 8.51 -28.83 8.11
N THR A 321 8.06 -30.06 8.36
CA THR A 321 7.55 -30.57 9.65
C THR A 321 8.53 -30.47 10.83
N LYS A 322 9.78 -30.04 10.60
CA LYS A 322 10.82 -29.88 11.64
C LYS A 322 10.98 -28.45 12.16
N SER A 323 10.26 -27.47 11.63
CA SER A 323 10.44 -26.07 12.08
C SER A 323 9.84 -25.85 13.48
N LYS A 324 10.64 -25.26 14.38
CA LYS A 324 10.16 -24.84 15.72
C LYS A 324 8.99 -23.85 15.57
N PRO A 325 7.91 -23.99 16.36
CA PRO A 325 6.82 -23.03 16.36
C PRO A 325 7.33 -21.70 16.94
N GLU A 326 7.08 -20.58 16.25
CA GLU A 326 7.39 -19.25 16.77
C GLU A 326 6.10 -18.48 16.98
N VAL A 327 5.88 -17.98 18.20
CA VAL A 327 4.62 -17.37 18.64
C VAL A 327 4.90 -16.04 19.35
N PHE A 328 4.12 -15.02 19.01
CA PHE A 328 4.11 -13.73 19.68
C PHE A 328 2.79 -13.57 20.42
N ASN A 329 2.85 -13.40 21.74
CA ASN A 329 1.70 -13.08 22.58
C ASN A 329 1.85 -11.62 23.03
N LEU A 330 1.13 -10.71 22.39
CA LEU A 330 1.30 -9.26 22.52
C LEU A 330 0.00 -8.58 22.95
N LYS A 331 0.13 -7.36 23.48
CA LYS A 331 -0.95 -6.39 23.64
C LYS A 331 -0.64 -5.15 22.80
N ILE A 332 -1.67 -4.64 22.13
CA ILE A 332 -1.64 -3.35 21.42
C ILE A 332 -1.85 -2.24 22.46
N MET A 333 -0.84 -1.39 22.61
CA MET A 333 -0.83 -0.30 23.57
C MET A 333 -1.53 0.94 22.99
N ALA A 334 -1.85 1.91 23.85
CA ALA A 334 -2.59 3.12 23.45
C ALA A 334 -1.82 4.03 22.48
N ASP A 335 -0.48 3.98 22.53
CA ASP A 335 0.41 4.69 21.61
C ASP A 335 0.65 3.92 20.30
N GLY A 336 0.05 2.74 20.12
CA GLY A 336 0.23 1.86 18.98
C GLY A 336 1.47 0.96 19.07
N SER A 337 2.25 1.01 20.15
CA SER A 337 3.31 0.03 20.40
C SER A 337 2.73 -1.35 20.72
N LEU A 338 3.53 -2.40 20.55
CA LEU A 338 3.17 -3.79 20.85
C LEU A 338 4.08 -4.30 21.97
N THR A 339 3.50 -4.80 23.06
CA THR A 339 4.26 -5.30 24.21
C THR A 339 3.79 -6.69 24.60
N GLY A 340 4.73 -7.57 24.92
CA GLY A 340 4.40 -8.91 25.41
C GLY A 340 5.61 -9.82 25.30
N ASN A 341 5.40 -11.03 24.77
CA ASN A 341 6.45 -12.03 24.70
C ASN A 341 6.53 -12.69 23.32
N TRP A 342 7.73 -13.11 22.97
CA TRP A 342 8.02 -14.04 21.87
C TRP A 342 8.46 -15.38 22.46
N GLY A 343 8.11 -16.50 21.81
CA GLY A 343 8.61 -17.82 22.19
C GLY A 343 8.76 -18.78 21.01
N ASP A 344 9.66 -19.76 21.17
CA ASP A 344 10.02 -20.78 20.15
C ASP A 344 9.49 -22.20 20.47
N GLY A 345 8.56 -22.28 21.43
CA GLY A 345 8.02 -23.52 21.97
C GLY A 345 8.79 -24.08 23.18
N GLU A 346 10.02 -23.62 23.41
CA GLU A 346 10.87 -24.05 24.54
C GLU A 346 11.12 -22.89 25.52
N TYR A 347 11.45 -21.72 24.97
CA TYR A 347 11.73 -20.51 25.72
C TYR A 347 10.72 -19.41 25.40
N THR A 348 10.53 -18.51 26.35
CA THR A 348 9.72 -17.31 26.20
C THR A 348 10.50 -16.10 26.69
N PHE A 349 10.52 -15.04 25.90
CA PHE A 349 11.31 -13.84 26.16
C PHE A 349 10.46 -12.58 26.01
N PRO A 350 10.72 -11.55 26.82
CA PRO A 350 10.00 -10.28 26.71
C PRO A 350 10.31 -9.60 25.36
N LEU A 351 9.30 -8.94 24.82
CA LEU A 351 9.36 -8.22 23.56
C LEU A 351 8.57 -6.91 23.69
N HIS A 352 9.19 -5.84 23.20
CA HIS A 352 8.55 -4.55 23.01
C HIS A 352 8.89 -4.06 21.61
N LEU A 353 7.87 -3.70 20.84
CA LEU A 353 7.95 -3.19 19.48
C LEU A 353 7.28 -1.83 19.41
N VAL A 354 7.92 -0.87 18.75
CA VAL A 354 7.37 0.48 18.55
C VAL A 354 7.16 0.76 17.07
N THR A 355 6.11 1.51 16.77
CA THR A 355 5.95 2.19 15.48
C THR A 355 6.82 3.45 15.49
N PHE A 356 7.35 3.83 14.33
CA PHE A 356 8.15 5.05 14.17
C PHE A 356 7.42 6.07 13.30
#